data_AF-A0A1C6L9F8-F1
#
_entry.id   AF-A0A1C6L9F8-F1
#
_cell.length_a   1.000
_cell.length_b   1.000
_cell.length_c   1.000
_cell.angle_alpha   90.00
_cell.angle_beta   90.00
_cell.angle_gamma   90.00
#
_symmetry.space_group_name_H-M   'P 1'
#
loop_
_entity.id
_entity.type
_entity.pdbx_description
1 polymer ?
#
loop_
_entity_poly.entity_id
_entity_poly.type
_entity_poly.pdbx_seq_one_letter_code
_entity_poly.pdbx_strand_id
1 'polypeptide(L)'
;MKPIYKNIGNSYEIKDNVVYITILKKDGTELITKIDESDLVLINDMGTWFAEWNKDYNNYIAQNISKNKKNSKNKPLKQSIASVLLKVSPKAPIKYLNGDTLDNRRNNLDLAKKNNRNEYEEKDENTISIILKDKFDKKAGYASISKEDLELVVNDTFSWVLHNTHGNISVVTNTPEGRLPLWKVIMNPQENEFIEFKNHNPLDNRRTNLILKKQEDEINK
;
A
#
# COMPACT_ATOMS: atom_id res chain seq x y z
N MET A 1 7.79 16.69 32.78
CA MET A 1 7.93 15.23 32.53
C MET A 1 7.27 14.91 31.20
N LYS A 2 7.92 14.16 30.29
CA LYS A 2 7.21 13.65 29.10
C LYS A 2 6.25 12.55 29.57
N PRO A 3 4.94 12.64 29.30
CA PRO A 3 4.00 11.61 29.74
C PRO A 3 4.41 10.25 29.16
N ILE A 4 4.39 9.21 29.97
CA ILE A 4 4.67 7.83 29.55
C ILE A 4 3.41 7.29 28.85
N TYR A 5 3.09 7.85 27.68
CA TYR A 5 1.84 7.62 26.93
C TYR A 5 1.59 6.16 26.54
N LYS A 6 2.63 5.30 26.57
CA LYS A 6 2.53 3.87 26.26
C LYS A 6 2.18 2.97 27.45
N ASN A 7 2.14 3.52 28.67
CA ASN A 7 1.90 2.76 29.91
C ASN A 7 0.74 3.33 30.75
N ILE A 8 0.01 4.31 30.22
CA ILE A 8 -1.21 4.84 30.82
C ILE A 8 -2.36 3.98 30.29
N GLY A 9 -3.17 3.38 31.17
CA GLY A 9 -4.34 2.62 30.73
C GLY A 9 -5.27 3.47 29.87
N ASN A 10 -6.00 2.85 28.94
CA ASN A 10 -6.97 3.59 28.12
C ASN A 10 -8.30 3.71 28.87
N SER A 11 -8.91 4.90 28.85
CA SER A 11 -10.32 5.07 29.17
C SER A 11 -11.17 4.84 27.92
N TYR A 12 -12.43 4.49 28.12
CA TYR A 12 -13.39 4.34 27.04
C TYR A 12 -14.81 4.70 27.47
N GLU A 13 -15.63 5.05 26.49
CA GLU A 13 -17.08 5.19 26.62
C GLU A 13 -17.77 4.27 25.59
N ILE A 14 -18.95 3.76 25.92
CA ILE A 14 -19.76 2.93 25.02
C ILE A 14 -21.02 3.71 24.64
N LYS A 15 -21.27 3.83 23.34
CA LYS A 15 -22.46 4.48 22.80
C LYS A 15 -22.90 3.76 21.53
N ASP A 16 -24.18 3.40 21.46
CA ASP A 16 -24.79 2.78 20.26
C ASP A 16 -24.01 1.55 19.74
N ASN A 17 -23.60 0.64 20.64
CA ASN A 17 -22.76 -0.55 20.37
C ASN A 17 -21.35 -0.25 19.82
N VAL A 18 -20.89 1.00 19.93
CA VAL A 18 -19.55 1.44 19.56
C VAL A 18 -18.79 1.85 20.81
N VAL A 19 -17.56 1.36 20.94
CA VAL A 19 -16.64 1.76 22.01
C VAL A 19 -15.74 2.84 21.47
N TYR A 20 -15.65 3.97 22.18
CA TYR A 20 -14.77 5.09 21.90
C TYR A 20 -13.65 5.08 22.94
N ILE A 21 -12.44 4.74 22.52
CA ILE A 21 -11.27 4.57 23.38
C ILE A 21 -10.40 5.81 23.26
N THR A 22 -10.07 6.44 24.39
CA THR A 22 -9.11 7.54 24.44
C THR A 22 -7.69 6.99 24.43
N ILE A 23 -6.93 7.38 23.41
CA ILE A 23 -5.52 7.01 23.20
C ILE A 23 -4.66 8.27 23.13
N LEU A 24 -3.41 8.15 23.58
CA LEU A 24 -2.49 9.29 23.65
C LEU A 24 -1.47 9.28 22.50
N LYS A 25 -1.21 10.46 21.95
CA LYS A 25 -0.03 10.74 21.12
C LYS A 25 1.22 10.84 22.00
N LYS A 26 2.39 10.87 21.34
CA LYS A 26 3.69 11.07 22.02
C LYS A 26 3.80 12.39 22.80
N ASP A 27 3.10 13.43 22.36
CA ASP A 27 3.06 14.74 23.03
C ASP A 27 2.01 14.82 24.16
N GLY A 28 1.23 13.75 24.37
CA GLY A 28 0.15 13.72 25.36
C GLY A 28 -1.21 14.19 24.82
N THR A 29 -1.31 14.61 23.56
CA THR A 29 -2.60 14.93 22.94
C THR A 29 -3.47 13.68 22.88
N GLU A 30 -4.72 13.80 23.30
CA GLU A 30 -5.72 12.76 23.21
C GLU A 30 -6.28 12.64 21.79
N LEU A 31 -6.52 11.39 21.38
CA LEU A 31 -7.28 11.04 20.19
C LEU A 31 -8.29 9.95 20.57
N ILE A 32 -9.38 9.87 19.82
CA ILE A 32 -10.39 8.83 19.99
C ILE A 32 -10.27 7.81 18.87
N THR A 33 -10.17 6.54 19.24
CA THR A 33 -10.31 5.41 18.31
C THR A 33 -11.57 4.62 18.63
N LYS A 34 -12.20 4.04 17.62
CA LYS A 34 -13.49 3.37 17.73
C LYS A 34 -13.36 1.89 17.39
N ILE A 35 -14.05 1.03 18.12
CA ILE A 35 -14.20 -0.41 17.82
C ILE A 35 -15.65 -0.84 18.04
N ASP A 36 -16.02 -2.01 17.54
CA ASP A 36 -17.28 -2.65 17.92
C ASP A 36 -17.23 -3.08 19.40
N GLU A 37 -18.36 -2.97 20.11
CA GLU A 37 -18.44 -3.36 21.52
C GLU A 37 -18.02 -4.82 21.77
N SER A 38 -18.33 -5.72 20.84
CA SER A 38 -17.94 -7.13 20.91
C SER A 38 -16.43 -7.35 20.95
N ASP A 39 -15.62 -6.38 20.53
CA ASP A 39 -14.17 -6.47 20.51
C ASP A 39 -13.49 -5.85 21.75
N LEU A 40 -14.25 -5.23 22.66
CA LEU A 40 -13.72 -4.50 23.82
C LEU A 40 -12.81 -5.36 24.71
N VAL A 41 -13.27 -6.56 25.09
CA VAL A 41 -12.51 -7.46 25.98
C VAL A 41 -11.16 -7.80 25.35
N LEU A 42 -11.17 -8.21 24.08
CA LEU A 42 -9.94 -8.54 23.35
C LEU A 42 -8.95 -7.37 23.31
N ILE A 43 -9.44 -6.17 23.00
CA ILE A 43 -8.59 -4.98 22.86
C ILE A 43 -8.05 -4.53 24.22
N ASN A 44 -8.85 -4.59 25.29
CA ASN A 44 -8.44 -4.22 26.64
C ASN A 44 -7.40 -5.21 27.22
N ASP A 45 -7.58 -6.52 27.00
CA ASP A 45 -6.67 -7.57 27.49
C ASP A 45 -5.26 -7.47 26.87
N MET A 46 -5.12 -6.81 25.72
CA MET A 46 -3.84 -6.57 25.08
C MET A 46 -3.03 -5.41 25.71
N GLY A 47 -3.63 -4.67 26.65
CA GLY A 47 -2.99 -3.58 27.39
C GLY A 47 -3.13 -2.22 26.71
N THR A 48 -2.19 -1.31 26.99
CA THR A 48 -2.26 0.08 26.52
C THR A 48 -2.10 0.22 25.00
N TRP A 49 -3.01 0.97 24.42
CA TRP A 49 -3.00 1.48 23.06
C TRP A 49 -2.62 2.97 23.03
N PHE A 50 -1.90 3.37 21.99
CA PHE A 50 -1.45 4.74 21.78
C PHE A 50 -1.55 5.13 20.30
N ALA A 51 -1.68 6.42 20.04
CA ALA A 51 -1.68 6.94 18.68
C ALA A 51 -0.25 7.16 18.18
N GLU A 52 0.07 6.62 17.01
CA GLU A 52 1.33 6.91 16.33
C GLU A 52 1.11 7.27 14.86
N TRP A 53 1.84 8.28 14.39
CA TRP A 53 1.83 8.69 13.01
C TRP A 53 2.32 7.57 12.10
N ASN A 54 1.53 7.25 11.08
CA ASN A 54 1.90 6.27 10.06
C ASN A 54 1.97 6.96 8.69
N LYS A 55 3.17 6.99 8.13
CA LYS A 55 3.46 7.60 6.83
C LYS A 55 2.69 6.97 5.66
N ASP A 56 2.37 5.68 5.75
CA ASP A 56 1.70 4.96 4.67
C ASP A 56 0.23 5.37 4.56
N TYR A 57 -0.41 5.66 5.70
CA TYR A 57 -1.77 6.19 5.74
C TYR A 57 -1.81 7.73 5.72
N ASN A 58 -0.66 8.39 5.88
CA ASN A 58 -0.56 9.83 6.13
C ASN A 58 -1.48 10.28 7.28
N ASN A 59 -1.58 9.46 8.33
CA ASN A 59 -2.50 9.67 9.45
C ASN A 59 -2.03 8.92 10.70
N TYR A 60 -2.64 9.18 11.86
CA TYR A 60 -2.42 8.43 13.09
C TYR A 60 -3.18 7.10 13.09
N ILE A 61 -2.56 6.07 13.67
CA ILE A 61 -3.19 4.78 13.92
C ILE A 61 -3.05 4.39 15.39
N ALA A 62 -4.02 3.63 15.90
CA ALA A 62 -3.96 3.04 17.23
C ALA A 62 -3.04 1.81 17.25
N GLN A 63 -2.01 1.84 18.08
CA GLN A 63 -1.01 0.77 18.19
C GLN A 63 -0.72 0.35 19.64
N ASN A 64 -0.27 -0.89 19.78
CA ASN A 64 0.16 -1.49 21.02
C ASN A 64 1.57 -2.10 20.84
N ILE A 65 2.31 -2.23 21.93
CA ILE A 65 3.55 -3.01 21.97
C ILE A 65 3.31 -4.20 22.89
N SER A 66 3.20 -5.39 22.31
CA SER A 66 2.97 -6.61 23.06
C SER A 66 4.19 -6.96 23.92
N LYS A 67 3.97 -7.15 25.22
CA LYS A 67 5.00 -7.61 26.16
C LYS A 67 5.34 -9.09 25.98
N ASN A 68 4.35 -9.90 25.59
CA ASN A 68 4.46 -11.36 25.57
C ASN A 68 4.69 -11.93 24.16
N LYS A 69 4.40 -11.16 23.10
CA LYS A 69 4.65 -11.59 21.72
C LYS A 69 5.93 -10.96 21.18
N LYS A 70 6.75 -11.77 20.54
CA LYS A 70 7.98 -11.32 19.87
C LYS A 70 7.88 -11.50 18.37
N ASN A 71 8.54 -10.61 17.62
CA ASN A 71 8.72 -10.77 16.18
C ASN A 71 9.84 -11.77 15.86
N SER A 72 10.07 -12.04 14.56
CA SER A 72 11.15 -12.93 14.10
C SER A 72 12.57 -12.48 14.50
N LYS A 73 12.73 -11.25 15.00
CA LYS A 73 13.99 -10.69 15.52
C LYS A 73 14.02 -10.66 17.05
N ASN A 74 13.16 -11.43 17.72
CA ASN A 74 13.07 -11.55 19.18
C ASN A 74 12.76 -10.22 19.92
N LYS A 75 12.19 -9.22 19.22
CA LYS A 75 11.79 -7.92 19.79
C LYS A 75 10.28 -7.91 20.10
N PRO A 76 9.83 -7.12 21.09
CA PRO A 76 8.41 -6.90 21.36
C PRO A 76 7.63 -6.59 20.08
N LEU A 77 6.52 -7.29 19.88
CA LEU A 77 5.72 -7.16 18.66
C LEU A 77 4.86 -5.91 18.74
N LYS A 78 5.05 -5.00 17.78
CA LYS A 78 4.18 -3.85 17.59
C LYS A 78 3.02 -4.20 16.65
N GLN A 79 1.80 -3.88 17.04
CA GLN A 79 0.58 -4.23 16.30
C GLN A 79 -0.40 -3.05 16.30
N SER A 80 -1.27 -2.97 15.29
CA SER A 80 -2.41 -2.04 15.29
C SER A 80 -3.70 -2.76 15.70
N ILE A 81 -4.71 -2.01 16.16
CA ILE A 81 -6.04 -2.57 16.49
C ILE A 81 -6.57 -3.33 15.28
N ALA A 82 -6.61 -2.69 14.10
CA ALA A 82 -7.06 -3.35 12.88
C ALA A 82 -6.36 -4.68 12.57
N SER A 83 -5.03 -4.77 12.76
CA SER A 83 -4.29 -6.02 12.51
C SER A 83 -4.67 -7.14 13.47
N VAL A 84 -5.00 -6.79 14.72
CA VAL A 84 -5.47 -7.72 15.74
C VAL A 84 -6.88 -8.21 15.40
N LEU A 85 -7.80 -7.29 15.07
CA LEU A 85 -9.19 -7.63 14.78
C LEU A 85 -9.35 -8.52 13.54
N LEU A 86 -8.52 -8.27 12.51
CA LEU A 86 -8.47 -9.07 11.29
C LEU A 86 -7.60 -10.34 11.43
N LYS A 87 -6.93 -10.54 12.56
CA LYS A 87 -6.02 -11.68 12.82
C LYS A 87 -4.94 -11.83 11.74
N VAL A 88 -4.39 -10.71 11.28
CA VAL A 88 -3.35 -10.68 10.24
C VAL A 88 -2.01 -10.19 10.78
N SER A 89 -0.96 -10.39 9.99
CA SER A 89 0.36 -9.81 10.27
C SER A 89 0.27 -8.28 10.43
N PRO A 90 1.02 -7.66 11.36
CA PRO A 90 1.08 -6.19 11.47
C PRO A 90 1.59 -5.47 10.22
N LYS A 91 2.16 -6.20 9.26
CA LYS A 91 2.58 -5.68 7.95
C LYS A 91 1.54 -5.87 6.84
N ALA A 92 0.39 -6.47 7.14
CA ALA A 92 -0.66 -6.65 6.17
C ALA A 92 -1.19 -5.29 5.70
N PRO A 93 -1.47 -5.11 4.41
CA PRO A 93 -2.07 -3.89 3.90
C PRO A 93 -3.56 -3.87 4.24
N ILE A 94 -3.93 -3.12 5.27
CA ILE A 94 -5.31 -3.00 5.74
C ILE A 94 -5.92 -1.74 5.13
N LYS A 95 -7.16 -1.82 4.68
CA LYS A 95 -7.96 -0.72 4.18
C LYS A 95 -8.95 -0.28 5.25
N TYR A 96 -9.08 1.03 5.42
CA TYR A 96 -10.16 1.66 6.18
C TYR A 96 -11.15 2.23 5.18
N LEU A 97 -12.34 1.64 5.08
CA LEU A 97 -13.28 1.91 3.99
C LEU A 97 -13.77 3.36 3.98
N ASN A 98 -13.95 3.96 5.16
CA ASN A 98 -14.32 5.37 5.32
C ASN A 98 -13.12 6.34 5.31
N GLY A 99 -11.89 5.84 5.18
CA GLY A 99 -10.65 6.63 5.22
C GLY A 99 -10.20 7.09 6.62
N ASP A 100 -10.99 6.88 7.67
CA ASP A 100 -10.64 7.17 9.06
C ASP A 100 -9.86 5.99 9.67
N THR A 101 -8.55 6.19 9.88
CA THR A 101 -7.65 5.16 10.40
C THR A 101 -7.76 4.95 11.92
N LEU A 102 -8.61 5.73 12.59
CA LEU A 102 -8.98 5.54 14.00
C LEU A 102 -10.35 4.87 14.14
N ASP A 103 -11.10 4.65 13.06
CA ASP A 103 -12.31 3.83 13.06
C ASP A 103 -11.96 2.36 12.75
N ASN A 104 -11.76 1.57 13.81
CA ASN A 104 -11.37 0.17 13.73
C ASN A 104 -12.56 -0.79 13.86
N ARG A 105 -13.80 -0.33 13.67
CA ARG A 105 -14.96 -1.23 13.58
C ARG A 105 -14.79 -2.21 12.43
N ARG A 106 -15.17 -3.47 12.63
CA ARG A 106 -14.93 -4.57 11.68
C ARG A 106 -15.53 -4.29 10.30
N ASN A 107 -16.71 -3.68 10.26
CA ASN A 107 -17.36 -3.30 9.01
C ASN A 107 -16.61 -2.20 8.23
N ASN A 108 -15.65 -1.52 8.84
CA ASN A 108 -14.80 -0.50 8.21
C ASN A 108 -13.43 -1.05 7.77
N LEU A 109 -13.11 -2.31 8.11
CA LEU A 109 -11.80 -2.89 7.87
C LEU A 109 -11.85 -3.94 6.76
N ASP A 110 -10.91 -3.84 5.83
CA ASP A 110 -10.72 -4.84 4.77
C ASP A 110 -9.22 -5.07 4.51
N LEU A 111 -8.88 -6.14 3.80
CA LEU A 111 -7.52 -6.40 3.32
C LEU A 111 -7.40 -5.96 1.88
N ALA A 112 -6.33 -5.22 1.57
CA ALA A 112 -6.00 -4.96 0.18
C ALA A 112 -5.68 -6.28 -0.52
N LYS A 113 -6.41 -6.56 -1.60
CA LYS A 113 -6.21 -7.74 -2.43
C LYS A 113 -4.85 -7.64 -3.10
N LYS A 114 -4.02 -8.67 -2.96
CA LYS A 114 -2.72 -8.75 -3.63
C LYS A 114 -2.90 -9.30 -5.04
N ASN A 115 -2.13 -8.78 -5.98
CA ASN A 115 -1.99 -9.31 -7.34
C ASN A 115 -3.30 -9.43 -8.12
N ASN A 116 -4.18 -8.43 -7.98
CA ASN A 116 -5.35 -8.37 -8.86
C ASN A 116 -4.94 -7.89 -10.24
N ARG A 117 -5.60 -8.44 -11.26
CA ARG A 117 -5.65 -7.87 -12.61
C ARG A 117 -5.95 -6.36 -12.52
N ASN A 118 -5.14 -5.54 -13.19
CA ASN A 118 -5.35 -4.10 -13.22
C ASN A 118 -6.69 -3.76 -13.88
N GLU A 119 -7.40 -2.79 -13.32
CA GLU A 119 -8.49 -2.13 -14.01
C GLU A 119 -7.92 -1.22 -15.12
N TYR A 120 -8.70 -0.94 -16.16
CA TYR A 120 -8.28 -0.07 -17.26
C TYR A 120 -9.45 0.75 -17.82
N GLU A 121 -9.11 1.82 -18.53
CA GLU A 121 -10.02 2.68 -19.27
C GLU A 121 -9.57 2.73 -20.75
N GLU A 122 -10.50 2.57 -21.70
CA GLU A 122 -10.22 2.90 -23.10
C GLU A 122 -10.20 4.43 -23.25
N LYS A 123 -9.10 5.00 -23.77
CA LYS A 123 -8.98 6.45 -23.99
C LYS A 123 -9.34 6.87 -25.41
N ASP A 124 -8.92 6.08 -26.39
CA ASP A 124 -9.19 6.25 -27.82
C ASP A 124 -9.05 4.90 -28.55
N GLU A 125 -9.16 4.91 -29.88
CA GLU A 125 -9.12 3.70 -30.72
C GLU A 125 -7.84 2.86 -30.53
N ASN A 126 -6.72 3.47 -30.13
CA ASN A 126 -5.42 2.83 -30.07
C ASN A 126 -4.77 2.84 -28.67
N THR A 127 -5.38 3.53 -27.69
CA THR A 127 -4.78 3.75 -26.38
C THR A 127 -5.63 3.21 -25.24
N ILE A 128 -5.02 2.39 -24.41
CA ILE A 128 -5.56 1.95 -23.12
C ILE A 128 -4.81 2.66 -21.99
N SER A 129 -5.54 3.09 -20.97
CA SER A 129 -4.97 3.57 -19.71
C SER A 129 -5.19 2.56 -18.60
N ILE A 130 -4.12 1.94 -18.12
CA ILE A 130 -4.18 1.02 -16.98
C ILE A 130 -4.15 1.82 -15.68
N ILE A 131 -4.99 1.41 -14.73
CA ILE A 131 -5.09 2.04 -13.40
C ILE A 131 -4.05 1.40 -12.49
N LEU A 132 -3.10 2.22 -12.01
CA LEU A 132 -2.07 1.80 -11.07
C LEU A 132 -2.55 2.08 -9.65
N LYS A 133 -2.63 1.05 -8.82
CA LYS A 133 -3.04 1.17 -7.42
C LYS A 133 -1.84 0.99 -6.49
N ASP A 134 -1.90 1.61 -5.32
CA ASP A 134 -0.93 1.43 -4.25
C ASP A 134 -1.19 0.12 -3.48
N LYS A 135 -0.37 -0.13 -2.46
CA LYS A 135 -0.52 -1.32 -1.61
C LYS A 135 -1.83 -1.38 -0.83
N PHE A 136 -2.59 -0.29 -0.75
CA PHE A 136 -3.90 -0.21 -0.09
C PHE A 136 -5.05 -0.18 -1.09
N ASP A 137 -4.79 -0.54 -2.36
CA ASP A 137 -5.79 -0.56 -3.42
C ASP A 137 -6.37 0.84 -3.70
N LYS A 138 -5.65 1.90 -3.31
CA LYS A 138 -5.96 3.28 -3.69
C LYS A 138 -5.30 3.61 -5.00
N LYS A 139 -6.00 4.31 -5.88
CA LYS A 139 -5.47 4.77 -7.16
C LYS A 139 -4.28 5.70 -6.94
N ALA A 140 -3.13 5.32 -7.49
CA ALA A 140 -1.86 6.03 -7.39
C ALA A 140 -1.45 6.71 -8.70
N GLY A 141 -1.96 6.24 -9.85
CA GLY A 141 -1.66 6.83 -11.14
C GLY A 141 -2.23 6.03 -12.30
N TYR A 142 -1.77 6.38 -13.49
CA TYR A 142 -2.14 5.75 -14.74
C TYR A 142 -0.90 5.47 -15.58
N ALA A 143 -0.94 4.42 -16.38
CA ALA A 143 0.02 4.21 -17.45
C ALA A 143 -0.70 3.96 -18.76
N SER A 144 -0.12 4.42 -19.87
CA SER A 144 -0.69 4.24 -21.20
C SER A 144 -0.02 3.06 -21.90
N ILE A 145 -0.79 2.24 -22.59
CA ILE A 145 -0.31 1.14 -23.44
C ILE A 145 -1.04 1.16 -24.78
N SER A 146 -0.45 0.53 -25.81
CA SER A 146 -1.15 0.32 -27.07
C SER A 146 -2.31 -0.66 -26.87
N LYS A 147 -3.43 -0.48 -27.57
CA LYS A 147 -4.60 -1.36 -27.46
C LYS A 147 -4.28 -2.83 -27.80
N GLU A 148 -3.37 -3.05 -28.74
CA GLU A 148 -2.88 -4.40 -29.10
C GLU A 148 -2.18 -5.12 -27.94
N ASP A 149 -1.64 -4.41 -26.95
CA ASP A 149 -0.94 -4.99 -25.81
C ASP A 149 -1.87 -5.27 -24.61
N LEU A 150 -3.18 -5.04 -24.74
CA LEU A 150 -4.13 -5.14 -23.63
C LEU A 150 -4.09 -6.51 -22.93
N GLU A 151 -4.15 -7.61 -23.70
CA GLU A 151 -4.19 -8.97 -23.14
C GLU A 151 -2.84 -9.38 -22.53
N LEU A 152 -1.75 -8.87 -23.10
CA LEU A 152 -0.39 -9.07 -22.61
C LEU A 152 -0.13 -8.37 -21.27
N VAL A 153 -0.72 -7.18 -21.09
CA VAL A 153 -0.50 -6.33 -19.91
C VAL A 153 -1.54 -6.57 -18.83
N VAL A 154 -2.82 -6.67 -19.19
CA VAL A 154 -3.96 -6.72 -18.25
C VAL A 154 -4.51 -8.14 -18.17
N ASN A 155 -3.83 -8.97 -17.37
CA ASN A 155 -4.15 -10.37 -17.13
C ASN A 155 -3.97 -10.74 -15.64
N ASP A 156 -4.15 -12.02 -15.32
CA ASP A 156 -4.05 -12.53 -13.95
C ASP A 156 -2.61 -12.84 -13.51
N THR A 157 -1.63 -12.73 -14.42
CA THR A 157 -0.21 -12.99 -14.13
C THR A 157 0.47 -11.75 -13.56
N PHE A 158 0.14 -10.56 -14.09
CA PHE A 158 0.81 -9.32 -13.71
C PHE A 158 -0.12 -8.34 -13.00
N SER A 159 0.41 -7.72 -11.95
CA SER A 159 -0.25 -6.64 -11.22
C SER A 159 0.68 -5.42 -11.21
N TRP A 160 0.42 -4.50 -12.12
CA TRP A 160 1.21 -3.32 -12.36
C TRP A 160 0.98 -2.25 -11.30
N VAL A 161 2.08 -1.70 -10.79
CA VAL A 161 2.07 -0.64 -9.78
C VAL A 161 3.01 0.48 -10.17
N LEU A 162 2.71 1.68 -9.67
CA LEU A 162 3.62 2.81 -9.76
C LEU A 162 4.77 2.61 -8.77
N HIS A 163 6.00 2.68 -9.28
CA HIS A 163 7.21 2.62 -8.48
C HIS A 163 7.94 3.96 -8.56
N ASN A 164 8.30 4.52 -7.41
CA ASN A 164 9.08 5.76 -7.33
C ASN A 164 10.36 5.48 -6.53
N THR A 165 11.51 5.80 -7.11
CA THR A 165 12.81 5.71 -6.45
C THR A 165 13.62 6.97 -6.75
N HIS A 166 13.94 7.74 -5.70
CA HIS A 166 14.71 8.99 -5.81
C HIS A 166 14.14 9.98 -6.85
N GLY A 167 12.81 10.06 -7.00
CA GLY A 167 12.15 10.92 -7.97
C GLY A 167 11.94 10.29 -9.35
N ASN A 168 12.59 9.16 -9.63
CA ASN A 168 12.36 8.41 -10.87
C ASN A 168 11.13 7.52 -10.72
N ILE A 169 10.13 7.79 -11.56
CA ILE A 169 8.90 7.01 -11.62
C ILE A 169 8.99 5.94 -12.71
N SER A 170 8.41 4.77 -12.46
CA SER A 170 8.27 3.70 -13.45
C SER A 170 7.07 2.81 -13.16
N VAL A 171 6.66 2.04 -14.16
CA VAL A 171 5.59 1.05 -14.03
C VAL A 171 6.23 -0.34 -13.93
N VAL A 172 5.97 -1.04 -12.84
CA VAL A 172 6.58 -2.35 -12.58
C VAL A 172 5.57 -3.34 -12.03
N THR A 173 5.85 -4.62 -12.19
CA THR A 173 5.22 -5.71 -11.46
C THR A 173 6.26 -6.37 -10.55
N ASN A 174 5.84 -6.86 -9.38
CA ASN A 174 6.74 -7.55 -8.44
C ASN A 174 6.66 -9.05 -8.68
N THR A 175 7.76 -9.66 -9.12
CA THR A 175 7.89 -11.11 -9.34
C THR A 175 8.83 -11.71 -8.27
N PRO A 176 8.87 -13.05 -8.10
CA PRO A 176 9.83 -13.71 -7.22
C PRO A 176 11.30 -13.38 -7.57
N GLU A 177 11.59 -13.14 -8.85
CA GLU A 177 12.93 -12.82 -9.37
C GLU A 177 13.29 -11.34 -9.22
N GLY A 178 12.31 -10.50 -8.86
CA GLY A 178 12.50 -9.07 -8.68
C GLY A 178 11.44 -8.23 -9.39
N ARG A 179 11.72 -6.94 -9.53
CA ARG A 179 10.81 -6.00 -10.20
C ARG A 179 10.99 -6.09 -11.71
N LEU A 180 9.92 -6.36 -12.43
CA LEU A 180 9.87 -6.41 -13.88
C LEU A 180 9.20 -5.13 -14.41
N PRO A 181 9.89 -4.29 -15.21
CA PRO A 181 9.30 -3.11 -15.82
C PRO A 181 8.28 -3.44 -16.93
N LEU A 182 7.25 -2.62 -17.08
CA LEU A 182 6.17 -2.82 -18.07
C LEU A 182 6.69 -2.87 -19.51
N TRP A 183 7.52 -1.90 -19.90
CA TRP A 183 8.13 -1.85 -21.23
C TRP A 183 8.88 -3.13 -21.61
N LYS A 184 9.45 -3.85 -20.62
CA LYS A 184 10.21 -5.08 -20.87
C LYS A 184 9.29 -6.22 -21.30
N VAL A 185 8.07 -6.28 -20.78
CA VAL A 185 7.05 -7.26 -21.22
C VAL A 185 6.54 -6.92 -22.60
N ILE A 186 6.29 -5.62 -22.88
CA ILE A 186 5.77 -5.17 -24.19
C ILE A 186 6.78 -5.37 -25.31
N MET A 187 8.04 -4.94 -25.09
CA MET A 187 9.06 -4.92 -26.14
C MET A 187 9.89 -6.20 -26.21
N ASN A 188 9.96 -6.97 -25.11
CA ASN A 188 10.77 -8.18 -24.99
C ASN A 188 12.21 -8.04 -25.56
N PRO A 189 12.99 -7.05 -25.10
CA PRO A 189 14.32 -6.77 -25.63
C PRO A 189 15.33 -7.87 -25.28
N GLN A 190 16.31 -8.04 -26.15
CA GLN A 190 17.47 -8.91 -25.91
C GLN A 190 18.43 -8.28 -24.88
N GLU A 191 19.40 -9.07 -24.39
CA GLU A 191 20.30 -8.68 -23.29
C GLU A 191 21.16 -7.44 -23.60
N ASN A 192 21.46 -7.19 -24.89
CA ASN A 192 22.23 -6.04 -25.38
C ASN A 192 21.36 -4.88 -25.90
N GLU A 193 20.05 -4.93 -25.64
CA GLU A 193 19.09 -3.92 -26.08
C GLU A 193 18.47 -3.18 -24.89
N PHE A 194 18.20 -1.89 -25.09
CA PHE A 194 17.50 -1.06 -24.12
C PHE A 194 16.39 -0.25 -24.77
N ILE A 195 15.51 0.30 -23.93
CA ILE A 195 14.38 1.11 -24.38
C ILE A 195 14.60 2.57 -24.03
N GLU A 196 14.47 3.42 -25.05
CA GLU A 196 14.35 4.86 -24.92
C GLU A 196 12.87 5.27 -25.05
N PHE A 197 12.39 6.11 -24.14
CA PHE A 197 11.04 6.68 -24.22
C PHE A 197 11.09 7.98 -25.02
N LYS A 198 10.44 8.01 -26.20
CA LYS A 198 10.48 9.15 -27.13
C LYS A 198 10.04 10.47 -26.48
N ASN A 199 9.02 10.44 -25.63
CA ASN A 199 8.52 11.62 -24.92
C ASN A 199 9.11 11.80 -23.50
N HIS A 200 10.10 10.98 -23.13
CA HIS A 200 10.69 10.93 -21.80
C HIS A 200 9.69 10.71 -20.65
N ASN A 201 8.50 10.18 -20.94
CA ASN A 201 7.49 9.82 -19.95
C ASN A 201 7.47 8.30 -19.72
N PRO A 202 8.02 7.80 -18.60
CA PRO A 202 8.08 6.37 -18.29
C PRO A 202 6.71 5.75 -17.95
N LEU A 203 5.64 6.55 -17.86
CA LEU A 203 4.26 6.05 -17.73
C LEU A 203 3.59 5.85 -19.09
N ASP A 204 4.16 6.37 -20.18
CA ASP A 204 3.67 6.15 -21.53
C ASP A 204 4.40 4.97 -22.19
N ASN A 205 3.84 3.78 -22.03
CA ASN A 205 4.38 2.51 -22.51
C ASN A 205 3.71 2.06 -23.82
N ARG A 206 3.08 2.97 -24.57
CA ARG A 206 2.60 2.69 -25.93
C ARG A 206 3.79 2.35 -26.83
N ARG A 207 3.66 1.35 -27.71
CA ARG A 207 4.74 0.96 -28.64
C ARG A 207 5.26 2.12 -29.48
N THR A 208 4.38 3.04 -29.89
CA THR A 208 4.74 4.25 -30.64
C THR A 208 5.65 5.22 -29.87
N ASN A 209 5.76 5.06 -28.55
CA ASN A 209 6.61 5.84 -27.67
C ASN A 209 7.89 5.08 -27.25
N LEU A 210 7.99 3.77 -27.46
CA LEU A 210 9.12 2.95 -27.04
C LEU A 210 10.07 2.71 -28.24
N ILE A 211 11.33 3.10 -28.08
CA ILE A 211 12.36 2.93 -29.11
C ILE A 211 13.38 1.91 -28.61
N LEU A 212 13.53 0.82 -29.35
CA LEU A 212 14.58 -0.17 -29.10
C LEU A 212 15.93 0.34 -29.61
N LYS A 213 16.94 0.29 -28.75
CA LYS A 213 18.31 0.73 -29.01
C LYS A 213 19.29 -0.38 -28.69
N LYS A 214 20.41 -0.45 -29.42
CA LYS A 214 21.51 -1.37 -29.11
C LYS A 214 22.58 -0.64 -28.30
N GLN A 215 23.23 -1.35 -27.40
CA GLN A 215 24.27 -0.80 -26.54
C GLN A 215 25.48 -0.24 -27.33
N GLU A 216 25.76 -0.79 -28.51
CA GLU A 216 26.84 -0.33 -29.41
C GLU A 216 26.60 1.07 -30.01
N ASP A 217 25.33 1.51 -30.09
CA ASP A 217 24.97 2.82 -30.66
C ASP A 217 25.24 3.99 -29.70
N GLU A 218 25.42 3.73 -28.40
CA GLU A 218 25.80 4.75 -27.40
C GLU A 218 27.32 4.93 -27.26
N ILE A 219 28.11 3.88 -27.50
CA ILE A 219 29.58 3.94 -27.38
C ILE A 219 30.20 4.80 -28.49
N ASN A 220 29.46 5.00 -29.60
CA ASN A 220 29.89 5.77 -30.75
C ASN A 220 29.38 7.23 -30.78
N LYS A 221 28.84 7.74 -29.66
CA LYS A 221 28.44 9.16 -29.47
C LYS A 221 29.30 9.85 -28.43
#